data_AF-Q5GRZ3-F1
#
_entry.id   AF-Q5GRZ3-F1
#
_cell.length_a   1.000
_cell.length_b   1.000
_cell.length_c   1.000
_cell.angle_alpha   90.00
_cell.angle_beta   90.00
_cell.angle_gamma   90.00
#
_symmetry.space_group_name_H-M   'P 1'
#
loop_
_entity.id
_entity.type
_entity.pdbx_description
1 polymer ?
#
loop_
_entity_poly.entity_id
_entity_poly.type
_entity_poly.pdbx_seq_one_letter_code
_entity_poly.pdbx_strand_id
1 'polypeptide(L)'
;MNLPTKIFFTSFIFGFILSPYFIKFLKKISKNGQPIRLCSPENHLITKRNTPTMGGVVILTSSLLPILFWVQSTPEILLLVSITLSFALIGFIDDYLKLKANSYRGLSAKTKILIQFIVALVGMSVFKLYFTEDFTKTFLFKGIMIDFSYLYAPFAAFIVVGSSNAVNLTDGLDGLAATQIIASFVSLGLVAYMTRADISVILFCITFIGATLSFLWFNTHPAKIFMGDIGSLSIGAALGLTSVLIKREVLFAVIGVIFVIETLSVVIQVLYFKYTRFKHGKGKRIFLMTPIHHHFEKKGWSENEIVIKFLIITIVCSVFTVAFLL
;
A
#
# COMPACT_ATOMS: atom_id res chain seq x y z
N MET A 1 -7.21 -13.11 26.96
CA MET A 1 -7.27 -12.20 25.79
C MET A 1 -7.75 -13.00 24.59
N ASN A 2 -8.82 -12.59 23.90
CA ASN A 2 -9.29 -13.29 22.70
C ASN A 2 -8.24 -13.21 21.56
N LEU A 3 -8.34 -14.10 20.57
CA LEU A 3 -7.36 -14.23 19.49
C LEU A 3 -7.12 -12.92 18.71
N PRO A 4 -8.16 -12.17 18.29
CA PRO A 4 -7.96 -10.88 17.60
C PRO A 4 -7.13 -9.88 18.42
N THR A 5 -7.45 -9.74 19.72
CA THR A 5 -6.74 -8.81 20.60
C THR A 5 -5.29 -9.26 20.81
N LYS A 6 -5.05 -10.57 20.93
CA LYS A 6 -3.71 -11.17 21.02
C LYS A 6 -2.84 -10.84 19.81
N ILE A 7 -3.39 -11.01 18.62
CA ILE A 7 -2.70 -10.75 17.37
C ILE A 7 -2.43 -9.25 17.18
N PHE A 8 -3.38 -8.39 17.53
CA PHE A 8 -3.20 -6.94 17.50
C PHE A 8 -2.03 -6.49 18.39
N PHE A 9 -2.04 -6.84 19.67
CA PHE A 9 -1.00 -6.38 20.59
C PHE A 9 0.36 -7.02 20.29
N THR A 10 0.41 -8.27 19.83
CA THR A 10 1.69 -8.87 19.44
C THR A 10 2.30 -8.15 18.23
N SER A 11 1.51 -7.83 17.20
CA SER A 11 2.00 -7.05 16.06
C SER A 11 2.40 -5.61 16.43
N PHE A 12 1.60 -4.93 17.24
CA PHE A 12 1.88 -3.56 17.70
C PHE A 12 3.12 -3.48 18.59
N ILE A 13 3.20 -4.29 19.66
CA ILE A 13 4.30 -4.26 20.62
C ILE A 13 5.61 -4.67 19.95
N PHE A 14 5.57 -5.72 19.12
CA PHE A 14 6.76 -6.18 18.44
C PHE A 14 7.31 -5.12 17.47
N GLY A 15 6.45 -4.46 16.70
CA GLY A 15 6.87 -3.35 15.84
C GLY A 15 7.37 -2.14 16.61
N PHE A 16 6.77 -1.81 17.76
CA PHE A 16 7.22 -0.71 18.61
C PHE A 16 8.60 -0.97 19.21
N ILE A 17 8.86 -2.21 19.66
CA ILE A 17 10.17 -2.63 20.20
C ILE A 17 11.21 -2.69 19.08
N LEU A 18 10.89 -3.26 17.91
CA LEU A 18 11.84 -3.43 16.81
C LEU A 18 12.23 -2.10 16.16
N SER A 19 11.32 -1.15 16.07
CA SER A 19 11.51 0.11 15.33
C SER A 19 12.80 0.85 15.72
N PRO A 20 13.10 1.15 17.01
CA PRO A 20 14.34 1.82 17.39
C PRO A 20 15.63 1.08 16.96
N TYR A 21 15.65 -0.25 17.02
CA TYR A 21 16.81 -1.06 16.60
C TYR A 21 17.00 -0.99 15.09
N PHE A 22 15.92 -1.14 14.32
CA PHE A 22 15.95 -1.04 12.88
C PHE A 22 16.32 0.37 12.41
N ILE A 23 15.83 1.43 13.05
CA ILE A 23 16.23 2.81 12.73
C ILE A 23 17.74 2.99 12.89
N LYS A 24 18.33 2.53 14.00
CA LYS A 24 19.79 2.59 14.21
C LYS A 24 20.55 1.78 13.16
N PHE A 25 20.09 0.58 12.86
CA PHE A 25 20.70 -0.31 11.86
C PHE A 25 20.64 0.29 10.45
N LEU A 26 19.48 0.79 10.03
CA LEU A 26 19.29 1.38 8.71
C LEU A 26 20.07 2.69 8.53
N LYS A 27 20.20 3.52 9.58
CA LYS A 27 21.10 4.69 9.55
C LYS A 27 22.57 4.32 9.34
N LYS A 28 23.01 3.15 9.82
CA LYS A 28 24.38 2.67 9.60
C LYS A 28 24.64 2.27 8.14
N ILE A 29 23.62 1.69 7.48
CA ILE A 29 23.71 1.23 6.08
C ILE A 29 23.48 2.40 5.11
N SER A 30 22.51 3.26 5.41
CA SER A 30 22.10 4.41 4.60
C SER A 30 22.75 5.69 5.14
N LYS A 31 24.08 5.80 5.03
CA LYS A 31 24.84 6.95 5.58
C LYS A 31 24.32 8.31 5.08
N ASN A 32 23.83 8.37 3.84
CA ASN A 32 23.31 9.59 3.23
C ASN A 32 21.78 9.71 3.29
N GLY A 33 21.09 8.77 3.96
CA GLY A 33 19.64 8.64 3.88
C GLY A 33 19.16 8.23 2.48
N GLN A 34 17.90 8.51 2.20
CA GLN A 34 17.29 8.24 0.89
C GLN A 34 17.79 9.25 -0.17
N PRO A 35 18.22 8.80 -1.36
CA PRO A 35 18.49 9.70 -2.49
C PRO A 35 17.22 10.43 -2.93
N ILE A 36 17.13 11.74 -2.67
CA ILE A 36 15.96 12.57 -3.01
C ILE A 36 16.06 13.02 -4.48
N ARG A 37 14.93 13.05 -5.20
CA ARG A 37 14.88 13.53 -6.59
C ARG A 37 14.97 15.05 -6.62
N LEU A 38 15.71 15.60 -7.57
CA LEU A 38 15.78 17.06 -7.79
C LEU A 38 14.43 17.69 -8.17
N CYS A 39 13.48 16.88 -8.67
CA CYS A 39 12.13 17.35 -9.00
C CYS A 39 11.16 17.31 -7.80
N SER A 40 11.59 16.86 -6.63
CA SER A 40 10.81 16.90 -5.39
C SER A 40 10.63 18.35 -4.90
N PRO A 41 9.66 18.63 -4.02
CA PRO A 41 9.56 19.94 -3.38
C PRO A 41 10.90 20.34 -2.74
N GLU A 42 11.31 21.60 -2.90
CA GLU A 42 12.63 22.08 -2.46
C GLU A 42 12.85 21.87 -0.96
N ASN A 43 11.79 22.04 -0.15
CA ASN A 43 11.83 21.82 1.28
C ASN A 43 12.22 20.38 1.64
N HIS A 44 11.81 19.38 0.85
CA HIS A 44 12.14 17.97 1.11
C HIS A 44 13.65 17.71 1.08
N LEU A 45 14.42 18.42 0.23
CA LEU A 45 15.87 18.28 0.16
C LEU A 45 16.56 18.61 1.50
N ILE A 46 15.92 19.47 2.30
CA ILE A 46 16.42 19.92 3.60
C ILE A 46 15.81 19.08 4.71
N THR A 47 14.48 18.97 4.75
CA THR A 47 13.75 18.38 5.89
C THR A 47 13.85 16.86 5.94
N LYS A 48 13.96 16.19 4.79
CA LYS A 48 13.97 14.72 4.68
C LYS A 48 15.38 14.13 4.56
N ARG A 49 16.41 14.98 4.65
CA ARG A 49 17.80 14.57 4.61
C ARG A 49 18.14 13.74 5.86
N ASN A 50 18.92 12.66 5.68
CA ASN A 50 19.37 11.74 6.74
C ASN A 50 18.30 10.83 7.36
N THR A 51 17.07 10.80 6.82
CA THR A 51 16.07 9.81 7.23
C THR A 51 16.30 8.49 6.48
N PRO A 52 16.47 7.35 7.19
CA PRO A 52 16.68 6.05 6.55
C PRO A 52 15.41 5.56 5.83
N THR A 53 15.60 4.87 4.70
CA THR A 53 14.53 4.14 4.00
C THR A 53 14.51 2.65 4.40
N MET A 54 13.56 1.87 3.88
CA MET A 54 13.32 0.44 4.12
C MET A 54 12.65 0.10 5.46
N GLY A 55 11.92 1.05 6.04
CA GLY A 55 11.14 0.84 7.26
C GLY A 55 9.98 -0.14 7.12
N GLY A 56 9.55 -0.43 5.89
CA GLY A 56 8.58 -1.48 5.60
C GLY A 56 9.02 -2.86 6.11
N VAL A 57 10.32 -3.11 6.28
CA VAL A 57 10.82 -4.34 6.93
C VAL A 57 10.21 -4.50 8.32
N VAL A 58 10.10 -3.42 9.10
CA VAL A 58 9.53 -3.46 10.46
C VAL A 58 8.05 -3.78 10.42
N ILE A 59 7.31 -3.20 9.47
CA ILE A 59 5.87 -3.49 9.31
C ILE A 59 5.68 -4.97 8.93
N LEU A 60 6.47 -5.47 7.98
CA LEU A 60 6.37 -6.84 7.49
C LEU A 60 6.76 -7.87 8.56
N THR A 61 7.88 -7.70 9.25
CA THR A 61 8.25 -8.61 10.34
C THR A 61 7.24 -8.58 11.48
N SER A 62 6.67 -7.40 11.76
CA SER A 62 5.71 -7.23 12.86
C SER A 62 4.29 -7.65 12.54
N SER A 63 3.92 -7.73 11.27
CA SER A 63 2.62 -8.28 10.84
C SER A 63 2.70 -9.78 10.59
N LEU A 64 3.77 -10.27 9.93
CA LEU A 64 3.87 -11.65 9.46
C LEU A 64 4.28 -12.64 10.56
N LEU A 65 5.13 -12.27 11.53
CA LEU A 65 5.49 -13.19 12.62
C LEU A 65 4.29 -13.56 13.50
N PRO A 66 3.42 -12.63 13.93
CA PRO A 66 2.19 -12.99 14.63
C PRO A 66 1.27 -13.92 13.82
N ILE A 67 1.20 -13.77 12.50
CA ILE A 67 0.43 -14.68 11.64
C ILE A 67 0.99 -16.10 11.77
N LEU A 68 2.31 -16.27 11.67
CA LEU A 68 2.97 -17.57 11.79
C LEU A 68 2.72 -18.26 13.14
N PHE A 69 2.63 -17.49 14.23
CA PHE A 69 2.43 -18.04 15.57
C PHE A 69 0.97 -18.30 15.96
N TRP A 70 0.03 -17.50 15.45
CA TRP A 70 -1.33 -17.46 15.99
C TRP A 70 -2.43 -17.80 14.99
N VAL A 71 -2.17 -17.74 13.69
CA VAL A 71 -3.19 -17.92 12.64
C VAL A 71 -3.04 -19.30 12.01
N GLN A 72 -4.13 -20.06 11.97
CA GLN A 72 -4.15 -21.35 11.29
C GLN A 72 -3.94 -21.15 9.78
N SER A 73 -3.18 -22.06 9.16
CA SER A 73 -2.94 -22.01 7.72
C SER A 73 -4.20 -22.38 6.94
N THR A 74 -4.68 -21.42 6.14
CA THR A 74 -5.72 -21.54 5.12
C THR A 74 -5.14 -21.15 3.75
N PRO A 75 -5.75 -21.58 2.63
CA PRO A 75 -5.27 -21.14 1.31
C PRO A 75 -5.23 -19.62 1.15
N GLU A 76 -6.15 -18.89 1.78
CA GLU A 76 -6.25 -17.42 1.77
C GLU A 76 -5.05 -16.76 2.46
N ILE A 77 -4.73 -17.18 3.69
CA ILE A 77 -3.60 -16.60 4.43
C ILE A 77 -2.27 -16.97 3.76
N LEU A 78 -2.15 -18.18 3.21
CA LEU A 78 -0.97 -18.61 2.46
C LEU A 78 -0.77 -17.76 1.20
N LEU A 79 -1.85 -17.46 0.47
CA LEU A 79 -1.80 -16.56 -0.67
C LEU A 79 -1.44 -15.12 -0.25
N LEU A 80 -2.08 -14.60 0.81
CA LEU A 80 -1.79 -13.26 1.34
C LEU A 80 -0.32 -13.12 1.73
N VAL A 81 0.21 -14.06 2.51
CA VAL A 81 1.61 -14.05 2.96
C VAL A 81 2.56 -14.20 1.77
N SER A 82 2.31 -15.13 0.85
CA SER A 82 3.19 -15.38 -0.30
C SER A 82 3.25 -14.19 -1.28
N ILE A 83 2.10 -13.59 -1.62
CA ILE A 83 2.05 -12.38 -2.46
C ILE A 83 2.70 -11.19 -1.76
N THR A 84 2.40 -10.98 -0.47
CA THR A 84 3.01 -9.90 0.31
C THR A 84 4.54 -10.02 0.34
N LEU A 85 5.07 -11.21 0.64
CA LEU A 85 6.51 -11.48 0.65
C LEU A 85 7.15 -11.33 -0.73
N SER A 86 6.47 -11.75 -1.79
CA SER A 86 6.96 -11.61 -3.17
C SER A 86 7.08 -10.13 -3.57
N PHE A 87 6.08 -9.32 -3.25
CA PHE A 87 6.12 -7.87 -3.49
C PHE A 87 7.12 -7.16 -2.57
N ALA A 88 7.29 -7.65 -1.34
CA ALA A 88 8.35 -7.16 -0.44
C ALA A 88 9.74 -7.44 -1.03
N LEU A 89 9.97 -8.61 -1.62
CA LEU A 89 11.25 -8.92 -2.27
C LEU A 89 11.51 -7.98 -3.46
N ILE A 90 10.51 -7.72 -4.30
CA ILE A 90 10.62 -6.76 -5.41
C ILE A 90 10.99 -5.36 -4.88
N GLY A 91 10.30 -4.89 -3.84
CA GLY A 91 10.56 -3.58 -3.23
C GLY A 91 11.92 -3.51 -2.53
N PHE A 92 12.35 -4.59 -1.87
CA PHE A 92 13.67 -4.70 -1.25
C PHE A 92 14.78 -4.61 -2.30
N ILE A 93 14.66 -5.32 -3.42
CA ILE A 93 15.62 -5.24 -4.52
C ILE A 93 15.70 -3.82 -5.06
N ASP A 94 14.55 -3.16 -5.24
CA ASP A 94 14.52 -1.78 -5.75
C ASP A 94 15.19 -0.78 -4.79
N ASP A 95 14.84 -0.82 -3.50
CA ASP A 95 15.45 0.03 -2.48
C ASP A 95 16.96 -0.25 -2.34
N TYR A 96 17.37 -1.52 -2.39
CA TYR A 96 18.78 -1.90 -2.34
C TYR A 96 19.57 -1.34 -3.53
N LEU A 97 19.01 -1.41 -4.75
CA LEU A 97 19.66 -0.87 -5.95
C LEU A 97 19.80 0.66 -5.88
N LYS A 98 18.78 1.38 -5.39
CA LYS A 98 18.84 2.83 -5.16
C LYS A 98 19.96 3.21 -4.19
N LEU A 99 20.06 2.50 -3.07
CA LEU A 99 21.09 2.72 -2.05
C LEU A 99 22.49 2.38 -2.57
N LYS A 100 22.65 1.23 -3.22
CA LYS A 100 23.95 0.78 -3.77
C LYS A 100 24.49 1.74 -4.84
N ALA A 101 23.60 2.26 -5.70
CA ALA A 101 23.98 3.20 -6.75
C ALA A 101 24.12 4.65 -6.26
N ASN A 102 23.79 4.95 -4.99
CA ASN A 102 23.61 6.33 -4.48
C ASN A 102 22.78 7.19 -5.44
N SER A 103 21.76 6.60 -6.06
CA SER A 103 20.96 7.24 -7.09
C SER A 103 19.48 6.97 -6.87
N TYR A 104 18.62 7.85 -7.39
CA TYR A 104 17.17 7.65 -7.32
C TYR A 104 16.66 6.53 -8.25
N ARG A 105 17.54 5.90 -9.04
CA ARG A 105 17.19 4.86 -10.02
C ARG A 105 17.29 3.48 -9.37
N GLY A 106 16.12 2.87 -9.17
CA GLY A 106 15.99 1.45 -8.80
C GLY A 106 15.79 0.57 -10.03
N LEU A 107 14.91 -0.42 -9.92
CA LEU A 107 14.49 -1.24 -11.06
C LEU A 107 13.81 -0.37 -12.12
N SER A 108 13.94 -0.80 -13.39
CA SER A 108 13.19 -0.15 -14.46
C SER A 108 11.69 -0.30 -14.20
N ALA A 109 10.91 0.76 -14.43
CA ALA A 109 9.46 0.72 -14.18
C ALA A 109 8.75 -0.40 -14.96
N LYS A 110 9.21 -0.69 -16.19
CA LYS A 110 8.70 -1.79 -17.02
C LYS A 110 8.98 -3.15 -16.38
N THR A 111 10.22 -3.37 -15.93
CA THR A 111 10.62 -4.63 -15.27
C THR A 111 9.85 -4.82 -13.97
N LYS A 112 9.72 -3.77 -13.16
CA LYS A 112 8.98 -3.82 -11.89
C LYS A 112 7.52 -4.23 -12.13
N ILE A 113 6.80 -3.55 -13.02
CA ILE A 113 5.39 -3.86 -13.32
C ILE A 113 5.24 -5.28 -13.91
N LEU A 114 6.15 -5.69 -14.81
CA LEU A 114 6.10 -7.03 -15.42
C LEU A 114 6.24 -8.13 -14.36
N ILE A 115 7.23 -8.03 -13.47
CA ILE A 115 7.43 -9.03 -12.40
C ILE A 115 6.23 -9.05 -11.44
N GLN A 116 5.73 -7.87 -11.03
CA GLN A 116 4.55 -7.77 -10.18
C GLN A 116 3.32 -8.46 -10.80
N PHE A 117 3.08 -8.26 -12.10
CA PHE A 117 1.97 -8.87 -12.81
C PHE A 117 2.13 -10.39 -12.93
N ILE A 118 3.34 -10.88 -13.23
CA ILE A 118 3.62 -12.32 -13.28
C ILE A 118 3.37 -12.96 -11.91
N VAL A 119 3.90 -12.39 -10.83
CA VAL A 119 3.72 -12.90 -9.46
C VAL A 119 2.24 -12.96 -9.10
N ALA A 120 1.49 -11.88 -9.34
CA ALA A 120 0.07 -11.82 -9.02
C ALA A 120 -0.75 -12.81 -9.87
N LEU A 121 -0.48 -12.92 -11.17
CA LEU A 121 -1.18 -13.84 -12.07
C LEU A 121 -0.93 -15.30 -11.69
N VAL A 122 0.33 -15.67 -11.40
CA VAL A 122 0.69 -17.03 -10.96
C VAL A 122 0.02 -17.34 -9.62
N GLY A 123 0.10 -16.44 -8.63
CA GLY A 123 -0.55 -16.64 -7.34
C GLY A 123 -2.06 -16.85 -7.46
N MET A 124 -2.75 -16.02 -8.25
CA MET A 124 -4.19 -16.18 -8.49
C MET A 124 -4.52 -17.48 -9.24
N SER A 125 -3.67 -17.89 -10.19
CA SER A 125 -3.87 -19.14 -10.94
C SER A 125 -3.69 -20.37 -10.06
N VAL A 126 -2.74 -20.35 -9.13
CA VAL A 126 -2.55 -21.42 -8.13
C VAL A 126 -3.70 -21.42 -7.12
N PHE A 127 -4.13 -20.25 -6.65
CA PHE A 127 -5.24 -20.14 -5.70
C PHE A 127 -6.56 -20.69 -6.25
N LYS A 128 -6.81 -20.53 -7.55
CA LYS A 128 -7.95 -21.13 -8.26
C LYS A 128 -8.07 -22.65 -8.06
N LEU A 129 -6.95 -23.35 -7.84
CA LEU A 129 -6.95 -24.80 -7.64
C LEU A 129 -7.59 -25.22 -6.30
N TYR A 130 -7.66 -24.31 -5.33
CA TYR A 130 -8.22 -24.55 -4.00
C TYR A 130 -9.67 -24.05 -3.86
N PHE A 131 -10.17 -23.27 -4.82
CA PHE A 131 -11.49 -22.65 -4.80
C PHE A 131 -12.22 -22.83 -6.12
N THR A 132 -13.25 -23.68 -6.12
CA THR A 132 -14.09 -23.95 -7.30
C THR A 132 -15.30 -23.05 -7.36
N GLU A 133 -15.93 -22.77 -6.21
CA GLU A 133 -17.11 -21.94 -6.11
C GLU A 133 -16.74 -20.46 -5.98
N ASP A 134 -17.46 -19.62 -6.72
CA ASP A 134 -17.38 -18.15 -6.69
C ASP A 134 -16.00 -17.50 -6.94
N PHE A 135 -14.98 -18.29 -7.31
CA PHE A 135 -13.65 -17.77 -7.61
C PHE A 135 -13.71 -16.68 -8.67
N THR A 136 -14.49 -16.86 -9.73
CA THR A 136 -14.53 -15.99 -10.90
C THR A 136 -15.48 -14.80 -10.76
N LYS A 137 -16.22 -14.73 -9.66
CA LYS A 137 -17.25 -13.70 -9.42
C LYS A 137 -16.66 -12.52 -8.65
N THR A 138 -17.17 -11.33 -8.94
CA THR A 138 -17.01 -10.12 -8.12
C THR A 138 -18.38 -9.49 -7.89
N PHE A 139 -18.52 -8.73 -6.82
CA PHE A 139 -19.77 -8.03 -6.49
C PHE A 139 -19.56 -6.53 -6.59
N LEU A 140 -20.41 -5.90 -7.39
CA LEU A 140 -20.53 -4.45 -7.47
C LEU A 140 -21.43 -3.90 -6.36
N PHE A 141 -21.66 -2.59 -6.39
CA PHE A 141 -22.72 -1.98 -5.60
C PHE A 141 -24.08 -2.66 -5.89
N LYS A 142 -24.91 -2.76 -4.85
CA LYS A 142 -26.25 -3.39 -4.82
C LYS A 142 -26.23 -4.90 -4.97
N GLY A 143 -25.08 -5.54 -4.77
CA GLY A 143 -24.95 -7.00 -4.84
C GLY A 143 -25.00 -7.55 -6.27
N ILE A 144 -24.89 -6.71 -7.30
CA ILE A 144 -24.80 -7.15 -8.69
C ILE A 144 -23.53 -8.00 -8.82
N MET A 145 -23.72 -9.28 -9.10
CA MET A 145 -22.66 -10.24 -9.31
C MET A 145 -22.26 -10.25 -10.78
N ILE A 146 -20.97 -10.09 -11.05
CA ILE A 146 -20.38 -10.26 -12.39
C ILE A 146 -19.42 -11.44 -12.34
N ASP A 147 -19.61 -12.39 -13.24
CA ASP A 147 -18.70 -13.50 -13.46
C ASP A 147 -17.71 -13.16 -14.59
N PHE A 148 -16.43 -13.02 -14.24
CA PHE A 148 -15.36 -12.76 -15.21
C PHE A 148 -14.83 -14.05 -15.87
N SER A 149 -15.26 -15.22 -15.41
CA SER A 149 -14.81 -16.52 -15.87
C SER A 149 -13.27 -16.58 -15.94
N TYR A 150 -12.70 -16.91 -17.10
CA TYR A 150 -11.25 -16.96 -17.34
C TYR A 150 -10.52 -15.62 -17.17
N LEU A 151 -11.21 -14.48 -17.29
CA LEU A 151 -10.62 -13.14 -17.14
C LEU A 151 -10.44 -12.70 -15.68
N TYR A 152 -10.94 -13.47 -14.71
CA TYR A 152 -10.85 -13.07 -13.30
C TYR A 152 -9.40 -13.02 -12.80
N ALA A 153 -8.54 -13.97 -13.18
CA ALA A 153 -7.15 -13.97 -12.73
C ALA A 153 -6.36 -12.75 -13.24
N PRO A 154 -6.42 -12.37 -14.54
CA PRO A 154 -5.88 -11.09 -15.01
C PRO A 154 -6.48 -9.86 -14.33
N PHE A 155 -7.80 -9.85 -14.07
CA PHE A 155 -8.48 -8.76 -13.35
C PHE A 155 -7.96 -8.62 -11.91
N ALA A 156 -7.91 -9.71 -11.15
CA ALA A 156 -7.37 -9.74 -9.79
C ALA A 156 -5.89 -9.30 -9.78
N ALA A 157 -5.08 -9.77 -10.73
CA ALA A 157 -3.70 -9.31 -10.88
C ALA A 157 -3.62 -7.79 -11.13
N PHE A 158 -4.49 -7.24 -11.97
CA PHE A 158 -4.58 -5.78 -12.17
C PHE A 158 -4.92 -5.04 -10.87
N ILE A 159 -5.87 -5.54 -10.06
CA ILE A 159 -6.21 -4.94 -8.76
C ILE A 159 -5.01 -4.99 -7.81
N VAL A 160 -4.33 -6.14 -7.67
CA VAL A 160 -3.17 -6.29 -6.77
C VAL A 160 -2.02 -5.37 -7.18
N VAL A 161 -1.64 -5.38 -8.46
CA VAL A 161 -0.55 -4.55 -8.99
C VAL A 161 -0.91 -3.07 -8.95
N GLY A 162 -2.14 -2.70 -9.30
CA GLY A 162 -2.65 -1.34 -9.23
C GLY A 162 -2.58 -0.79 -7.81
N SER A 163 -3.07 -1.56 -6.83
CA SER A 163 -3.05 -1.20 -5.41
C SER A 163 -1.63 -1.05 -4.87
N SER A 164 -0.73 -1.96 -5.23
CA SER A 164 0.70 -1.90 -4.90
C SER A 164 1.34 -0.58 -5.34
N ASN A 165 1.14 -0.21 -6.60
CA ASN A 165 1.70 1.03 -7.15
C ASN A 165 0.98 2.27 -6.61
N ALA A 166 -0.32 2.19 -6.32
CA ALA A 166 -1.08 3.30 -5.76
C ALA A 166 -0.61 3.68 -4.34
N VAL A 167 -0.33 2.69 -3.49
CA VAL A 167 0.27 2.92 -2.17
C VAL A 167 1.68 3.50 -2.31
N ASN A 168 2.50 2.99 -3.25
CA ASN A 168 3.83 3.53 -3.52
C ASN A 168 3.82 4.98 -4.00
N LEU A 169 2.83 5.37 -4.83
CA LEU A 169 2.65 6.78 -5.23
C LEU A 169 2.21 7.67 -4.08
N THR A 170 1.50 7.11 -3.09
CA THR A 170 0.98 7.87 -1.93
C THR A 170 2.04 8.05 -0.83
N ASP A 171 3.10 7.24 -0.82
CA ASP A 171 4.22 7.31 0.14
C ASP A 171 5.20 8.46 -0.19
N GLY A 172 4.69 9.70 -0.19
CA GLY A 172 5.47 10.92 -0.48
C GLY A 172 5.59 11.91 0.69
N LEU A 173 4.67 11.85 1.66
CA LEU A 173 4.64 12.70 2.86
C LEU A 173 4.71 11.87 4.15
N ASP A 174 5.22 12.47 5.21
CA ASP A 174 5.43 11.81 6.50
C ASP A 174 4.07 11.37 7.10
N GLY A 175 3.86 10.06 7.27
CA GLY A 175 2.61 9.51 7.81
C GLY A 175 1.45 9.39 6.80
N LEU A 176 1.58 9.89 5.57
CA LEU A 176 0.47 9.88 4.60
C LEU A 176 0.06 8.45 4.24
N ALA A 177 0.95 7.65 3.68
CA ALA A 177 0.63 6.27 3.31
C ALA A 177 0.20 5.43 4.53
N ALA A 178 0.92 5.55 5.66
CA ALA A 178 0.64 4.78 6.87
C ALA A 178 -0.77 5.03 7.43
N THR A 179 -1.22 6.30 7.48
CA THR A 179 -2.58 6.63 7.94
C THR A 179 -3.66 6.07 7.00
N GLN A 180 -3.44 6.14 5.69
CA GLN A 180 -4.39 5.58 4.70
C GLN A 180 -4.43 4.04 4.78
N ILE A 181 -3.28 3.40 4.99
CA ILE A 181 -3.16 1.94 5.16
C ILE A 181 -3.95 1.46 6.37
N ILE A 182 -3.77 2.13 7.53
CA ILE A 182 -4.47 1.77 8.78
C ILE A 182 -5.98 1.86 8.57
N ALA A 183 -6.48 3.00 8.06
CA ALA A 183 -7.90 3.18 7.82
C ALA A 183 -8.45 2.15 6.81
N SER A 184 -7.68 1.82 5.77
CA SER A 184 -8.07 0.83 4.77
C SER A 184 -8.15 -0.59 5.35
N PHE A 185 -7.17 -1.04 6.14
CA PHE A 185 -7.23 -2.37 6.77
C PHE A 185 -8.32 -2.47 7.83
N VAL A 186 -8.58 -1.40 8.61
CA VAL A 186 -9.73 -1.37 9.54
C VAL A 186 -11.02 -1.61 8.75
N SER A 187 -11.19 -0.88 7.65
CA SER A 187 -12.41 -0.94 6.84
C SER A 187 -12.56 -2.28 6.13
N LEU A 188 -11.49 -2.79 5.50
CA LEU A 188 -11.50 -4.10 4.85
C LEU A 188 -11.70 -5.23 5.86
N GLY A 189 -11.14 -5.13 7.07
CA GLY A 189 -11.37 -6.10 8.14
C GLY A 189 -12.83 -6.13 8.60
N LEU A 190 -13.49 -4.97 8.68
CA LEU A 190 -14.93 -4.87 8.97
C LEU A 190 -15.76 -5.43 7.81
N VAL A 191 -15.44 -5.08 6.57
CA VAL A 191 -16.12 -5.64 5.38
C VAL A 191 -15.97 -7.15 5.35
N ALA A 192 -14.76 -7.68 5.59
CA ALA A 192 -14.48 -9.11 5.66
C ALA A 192 -15.36 -9.82 6.71
N TYR A 193 -15.54 -9.21 7.89
CA TYR A 193 -16.43 -9.72 8.92
C TYR A 193 -17.90 -9.73 8.46
N MET A 194 -18.38 -8.64 7.86
CA MET A 194 -19.76 -8.53 7.37
C MET A 194 -20.06 -9.49 6.22
N THR A 195 -19.09 -9.73 5.33
CA THR A 195 -19.21 -10.67 4.21
C THR A 195 -18.92 -12.11 4.62
N ARG A 196 -18.67 -12.39 5.90
CA ARG A 196 -18.32 -13.72 6.43
C ARG A 196 -17.14 -14.36 5.70
N ALA A 197 -16.13 -13.54 5.37
CA ALA A 197 -14.88 -14.03 4.81
C ALA A 197 -14.14 -14.92 5.84
N ASP A 198 -13.18 -15.70 5.35
CA ASP A 198 -12.37 -16.55 6.22
C ASP A 198 -11.71 -15.74 7.34
N ILE A 199 -11.76 -16.29 8.57
CA ILE A 199 -11.28 -15.61 9.77
C ILE A 199 -9.80 -15.21 9.65
N SER A 200 -8.98 -15.97 8.92
CA SER A 200 -7.58 -15.65 8.71
C SER A 200 -7.38 -14.33 7.96
N VAL A 201 -8.29 -13.94 7.06
CA VAL A 201 -8.25 -12.67 6.33
C VAL A 201 -8.50 -11.49 7.28
N ILE A 202 -9.43 -11.66 8.22
CA ILE A 202 -9.72 -10.66 9.26
C ILE A 202 -8.49 -10.52 10.19
N LEU A 203 -7.93 -11.65 10.63
CA LEU A 203 -6.73 -11.65 11.48
C LEU A 203 -5.52 -11.03 10.78
N PHE A 204 -5.35 -11.27 9.47
CA PHE A 204 -4.34 -10.61 8.65
C PHE A 204 -4.50 -9.08 8.66
N CYS A 205 -5.72 -8.56 8.47
CA CYS A 205 -5.97 -7.12 8.55
C CYS A 205 -5.54 -6.57 9.91
N ILE A 206 -5.89 -7.26 11.00
CA ILE A 206 -5.56 -6.86 12.38
C ILE A 206 -4.04 -6.79 12.61
N THR A 207 -3.26 -7.72 12.04
CA THR A 207 -1.79 -7.71 12.20
C THR A 207 -1.18 -6.49 11.51
N PHE A 208 -1.68 -6.14 10.32
CA PHE A 208 -1.22 -4.96 9.59
C PHE A 208 -1.64 -3.65 10.26
N ILE A 209 -2.82 -3.60 10.89
CA ILE A 209 -3.23 -2.43 11.68
C ILE A 209 -2.24 -2.21 12.84
N GLY A 210 -1.98 -3.25 13.65
CA GLY A 210 -1.06 -3.16 14.79
C GLY A 210 0.37 -2.81 14.36
N ALA A 211 0.91 -3.50 13.37
CA ALA A 211 2.25 -3.25 12.85
C ALA A 211 2.38 -1.83 12.25
N THR A 212 1.40 -1.37 11.47
CA THR A 212 1.45 -0.04 10.84
C THR A 212 1.26 1.08 11.85
N LEU A 213 0.42 0.91 12.89
CA LEU A 213 0.31 1.87 14.00
C LEU A 213 1.64 2.06 14.72
N SER A 214 2.36 0.95 14.99
CA SER A 214 3.67 1.03 15.62
C SER A 214 4.71 1.74 14.74
N PHE A 215 4.68 1.51 13.42
CA PHE A 215 5.53 2.23 12.45
C PHE A 215 5.17 3.72 12.36
N LEU A 216 3.87 4.04 12.34
CA LEU A 216 3.38 5.42 12.26
C LEU A 216 3.95 6.28 13.38
N TRP A 217 4.10 5.75 14.59
CA TRP A 217 4.74 6.46 15.72
C TRP A 217 6.14 7.03 15.40
N PHE A 218 6.89 6.37 14.52
CA PHE A 218 8.23 6.79 14.09
C PHE A 218 8.24 7.49 12.73
N ASN A 219 7.14 7.41 11.97
CA ASN A 219 6.99 7.98 10.64
C ASN A 219 6.17 9.28 10.61
N THR A 220 5.47 9.63 11.70
CA THR A 220 4.83 10.96 11.85
C THR A 220 5.85 12.08 11.74
N HIS A 221 5.42 13.21 11.18
CA HIS A 221 6.28 14.36 10.94
C HIS A 221 6.87 14.93 12.25
N PRO A 222 8.19 15.19 12.34
CA PRO A 222 9.21 14.86 11.34
C PRO A 222 9.60 13.37 11.36
N ALA A 223 9.53 12.69 10.21
CA ALA A 223 9.75 11.25 10.13
C ALA A 223 11.18 10.81 10.51
N LYS A 224 11.28 9.77 11.35
CA LYS A 224 12.54 9.12 11.74
C LYS A 224 12.92 7.94 10.85
N ILE A 225 11.97 7.46 10.05
CA ILE A 225 12.12 6.35 9.11
C ILE A 225 11.11 6.48 7.96
N PHE A 226 11.51 6.13 6.75
CA PHE A 226 10.63 6.03 5.58
C PHE A 226 10.28 4.58 5.28
N MET A 227 9.07 4.36 4.76
CA MET A 227 8.54 3.02 4.49
C MET A 227 9.34 2.33 3.38
N GLY A 228 9.68 3.07 2.33
CA GLY A 228 10.42 2.55 1.17
C GLY A 228 9.53 1.72 0.24
N ASP A 229 10.12 1.30 -0.88
CA ASP A 229 9.43 0.45 -1.85
C ASP A 229 9.11 -0.93 -1.25
N ILE A 230 9.95 -1.45 -0.35
CA ILE A 230 9.67 -2.71 0.35
C ILE A 230 8.31 -2.69 1.07
N GLY A 231 8.00 -1.62 1.80
CA GLY A 231 6.75 -1.52 2.54
C GLY A 231 5.60 -1.14 1.64
N SER A 232 5.74 -0.07 0.85
CA SER A 232 4.64 0.45 0.06
C SER A 232 4.14 -0.54 -1.00
N LEU A 233 5.04 -1.25 -1.70
CA LEU A 233 4.64 -2.23 -2.71
C LEU A 233 3.98 -3.46 -2.09
N SER A 234 4.54 -4.00 -1.00
CA SER A 234 4.01 -5.19 -0.34
C SER A 234 2.67 -4.93 0.33
N ILE A 235 2.53 -3.80 1.05
CA ILE A 235 1.30 -3.45 1.75
C ILE A 235 0.19 -3.11 0.76
N GLY A 236 0.49 -2.40 -0.33
CA GLY A 236 -0.52 -2.14 -1.36
C GLY A 236 -0.98 -3.41 -2.07
N ALA A 237 -0.08 -4.37 -2.31
CA ALA A 237 -0.45 -5.69 -2.82
C ALA A 237 -1.32 -6.46 -1.83
N ALA A 238 -0.99 -6.39 -0.53
CA ALA A 238 -1.77 -6.99 0.55
C ALA A 238 -3.20 -6.43 0.62
N LEU A 239 -3.37 -5.10 0.61
CA LEU A 239 -4.69 -4.44 0.57
C LEU A 239 -5.50 -4.86 -0.66
N GLY A 240 -4.89 -4.81 -1.84
CA GLY A 240 -5.54 -5.19 -3.09
C GLY A 240 -5.98 -6.66 -3.07
N LEU A 241 -5.11 -7.56 -2.61
CA LEU A 241 -5.43 -8.98 -2.51
C LEU A 241 -6.51 -9.26 -1.45
N THR A 242 -6.47 -8.59 -0.29
CA THR A 242 -7.56 -8.67 0.69
C THR A 242 -8.90 -8.31 0.05
N SER A 243 -8.97 -7.25 -0.76
CA SER A 243 -10.22 -6.86 -1.44
C SER A 243 -10.73 -7.90 -2.45
N VAL A 244 -9.81 -8.60 -3.12
CA VAL A 244 -10.08 -9.70 -4.06
C VAL A 244 -10.60 -10.92 -3.32
N LEU A 245 -9.97 -11.29 -2.20
CA LEU A 245 -10.36 -12.46 -1.41
C LEU A 245 -11.76 -12.30 -0.78
N ILE A 246 -12.11 -11.09 -0.35
CA ILE A 246 -13.45 -10.81 0.20
C ILE A 246 -14.48 -10.46 -0.88
N LYS A 247 -14.10 -10.46 -2.17
CA LYS A 247 -14.98 -10.20 -3.32
C LYS A 247 -15.64 -8.81 -3.29
N ARG A 248 -14.91 -7.80 -2.83
CA ARG A 248 -15.37 -6.41 -2.67
C ARG A 248 -14.36 -5.40 -3.22
N GLU A 249 -13.83 -5.69 -4.41
CA GLU A 249 -12.81 -4.88 -5.10
C GLU A 249 -13.29 -3.44 -5.37
N VAL A 250 -14.56 -3.28 -5.74
CA VAL A 250 -15.15 -1.96 -5.99
C VAL A 250 -15.32 -1.15 -4.70
N LEU A 251 -15.70 -1.80 -3.60
CA LEU A 251 -15.78 -1.14 -2.29
C LEU A 251 -14.39 -0.73 -1.80
N PHE A 252 -13.36 -1.54 -2.09
CA PHE A 252 -11.98 -1.14 -1.81
C PHE A 252 -11.56 0.10 -2.59
N ALA A 253 -12.02 0.30 -3.83
CA ALA A 253 -11.73 1.55 -4.55
C ALA A 253 -12.34 2.78 -3.86
N VAL A 254 -13.46 2.63 -3.14
CA VAL A 254 -14.05 3.71 -2.31
C VAL A 254 -13.30 3.87 -1.00
N ILE A 255 -13.01 2.78 -0.28
CA ILE A 255 -12.21 2.81 0.95
C ILE A 255 -10.84 3.46 0.68
N GLY A 256 -10.17 3.04 -0.38
CA GLY A 256 -8.87 3.50 -0.83
C GLY A 256 -8.93 4.72 -1.75
N VAL A 257 -9.94 5.58 -1.64
CA VAL A 257 -10.16 6.71 -2.56
C VAL A 257 -8.92 7.60 -2.72
N ILE A 258 -8.16 7.80 -1.66
CA ILE A 258 -6.91 8.59 -1.73
C ILE A 258 -5.89 7.90 -2.62
N PHE A 259 -5.67 6.59 -2.47
CA PHE A 259 -4.78 5.82 -3.36
C PHE A 259 -5.21 5.93 -4.83
N VAL A 260 -6.52 5.88 -5.08
CA VAL A 260 -7.11 6.02 -6.42
C VAL A 260 -6.86 7.43 -6.99
N ILE A 261 -7.19 8.48 -6.24
CA ILE A 261 -7.01 9.88 -6.69
C ILE A 261 -5.54 10.21 -6.91
N GLU A 262 -4.65 9.76 -6.02
CA GLU A 262 -3.20 9.92 -6.18
C GLU A 262 -2.72 9.31 -7.49
N THR A 263 -3.13 8.07 -7.77
CA THR A 263 -2.79 7.36 -9.01
C THR A 263 -3.37 8.06 -10.24
N LEU A 264 -4.66 8.41 -10.21
CA LEU A 264 -5.33 9.09 -11.31
C LEU A 264 -4.70 10.45 -11.60
N SER A 265 -4.29 11.20 -10.57
CA SER A 265 -3.62 12.48 -10.75
C SER A 265 -2.34 12.34 -11.58
N VAL A 266 -1.54 11.30 -11.31
CA VAL A 266 -0.30 11.01 -12.05
C VAL A 266 -0.62 10.59 -13.49
N VAL A 267 -1.60 9.68 -13.68
CA VAL A 267 -2.00 9.22 -15.02
C VAL A 267 -2.49 10.38 -15.88
N ILE A 268 -3.43 11.18 -15.36
CA ILE A 268 -3.99 12.36 -16.02
C ILE A 268 -2.88 13.34 -16.40
N GLN A 269 -1.98 13.65 -15.46
CA GLN A 269 -0.87 14.57 -15.70
C GLN A 269 0.08 14.08 -16.80
N VAL A 270 0.46 12.80 -16.78
CA VAL A 270 1.37 12.22 -17.78
C VAL A 270 0.72 12.21 -19.16
N LEU A 271 -0.55 11.81 -19.27
CA LEU A 271 -1.28 11.79 -20.53
C LEU A 271 -1.46 13.21 -21.09
N TYR A 272 -1.85 14.17 -20.25
CA TYR A 272 -2.03 15.56 -20.67
C TYR A 272 -0.71 16.23 -21.08
N PHE A 273 0.38 15.98 -20.35
CA PHE A 273 1.69 16.50 -20.71
C PHE A 273 2.16 15.98 -22.06
N LYS A 274 1.95 14.67 -22.35
CA LYS A 274 2.25 14.07 -23.65
C LYS A 274 1.37 14.64 -24.76
N TYR A 275 0.06 14.73 -24.54
CA TYR A 275 -0.90 15.27 -25.51
C TYR A 275 -0.57 16.72 -25.89
N THR A 276 -0.33 17.59 -24.89
CA THR A 276 -0.02 19.00 -25.14
C THR A 276 1.36 19.20 -25.76
N ARG A 277 2.34 18.37 -25.42
CA ARG A 277 3.64 18.34 -26.10
C ARG A 277 3.49 17.97 -27.58
N PHE A 278 2.67 16.96 -27.89
CA PHE A 278 2.37 16.56 -29.26
C PHE A 278 1.62 17.67 -30.03
N LYS A 279 0.58 18.27 -29.43
CA LYS A 279 -0.29 19.26 -30.09
C LYS A 279 0.32 20.66 -30.22
N HIS A 280 1.11 21.09 -29.24
CA HIS A 280 1.57 22.49 -29.12
C HIS A 280 3.10 22.63 -29.07
N GLY A 281 3.86 21.55 -29.23
CA GLY A 281 5.33 21.53 -29.11
C GLY A 281 5.86 21.65 -27.66
N LYS A 282 5.03 22.13 -26.72
CA LYS A 282 5.39 22.29 -25.29
C LYS A 282 4.40 21.55 -24.39
N GLY A 283 4.92 20.71 -23.51
CA GLY A 283 4.12 19.99 -22.52
C GLY A 283 3.59 20.95 -21.44
N LYS A 284 2.27 21.00 -21.28
CA LYS A 284 1.58 21.73 -20.22
C LYS A 284 1.25 20.78 -19.07
N ARG A 285 1.10 21.33 -17.87
CA ARG A 285 0.77 20.61 -16.63
C ARG A 285 -0.65 21.00 -16.19
N ILE A 286 -1.44 20.04 -15.74
CA ILE A 286 -2.78 20.31 -15.14
C ILE A 286 -2.59 20.64 -13.66
N PHE A 287 -1.91 19.76 -12.94
CA PHE A 287 -1.53 19.98 -11.55
C PHE A 287 -0.15 20.64 -11.48
N LEU A 288 0.04 21.52 -10.49
CA LEU A 288 1.34 22.16 -10.18
C LEU A 288 2.46 21.10 -10.07
N MET A 289 2.15 20.00 -9.40
CA MET A 289 2.99 18.82 -9.25
C MET A 289 2.11 17.59 -9.03
N THR A 290 2.60 16.41 -9.37
CA THR A 290 1.94 15.12 -9.09
C THR A 290 2.91 14.19 -8.37
N PRO A 291 2.44 13.33 -7.44
CA PRO A 291 1.04 13.04 -7.11
C PRO A 291 0.28 14.19 -6.41
N ILE A 292 -1.04 14.06 -6.21
CA ILE A 292 -1.92 15.18 -5.88
C ILE A 292 -1.59 15.82 -4.53
N HIS A 293 -1.01 15.08 -3.57
CA HIS A 293 -0.53 15.68 -2.32
C HIS A 293 0.49 16.80 -2.56
N HIS A 294 1.42 16.65 -3.52
CA HIS A 294 2.38 17.70 -3.85
C HIS A 294 1.74 18.91 -4.55
N HIS A 295 0.58 18.72 -5.20
CA HIS A 295 -0.19 19.85 -5.71
C HIS A 295 -0.68 20.75 -4.56
N PHE A 296 -1.19 20.15 -3.48
CA PHE A 296 -1.63 20.89 -2.30
C PHE A 296 -0.46 21.49 -1.51
N GLU A 297 0.66 20.78 -1.43
CA GLU A 297 1.90 21.32 -0.84
C GLU A 297 2.39 22.57 -1.59
N LYS A 298 2.38 22.53 -2.94
CA LYS A 298 2.70 23.70 -3.78
C LYS A 298 1.67 24.83 -3.70
N LYS A 299 0.46 24.57 -3.20
CA LYS A 299 -0.56 25.59 -2.87
C LYS A 299 -0.37 26.18 -1.46
N GLY A 300 0.60 25.71 -0.69
CA GLY A 300 0.94 26.23 0.63
C GLY A 300 0.34 25.47 1.81
N TRP A 301 -0.29 24.30 1.59
CA TRP A 301 -0.74 23.45 2.69
C TRP A 301 0.45 22.78 3.36
N SER A 302 0.40 22.64 4.70
CA SER A 302 1.44 21.90 5.43
C SER A 302 1.34 20.39 5.19
N GLU A 303 2.45 19.63 5.33
CA GLU A 303 2.43 18.16 5.18
C GLU A 303 1.40 17.53 6.13
N ASN A 304 1.38 17.94 7.40
CA ASN A 304 0.44 17.44 8.41
C ASN A 304 -1.02 17.75 8.06
N GLU A 305 -1.30 18.94 7.53
CA GLU A 305 -2.63 19.32 7.09
C GLU A 305 -3.13 18.43 5.95
N ILE A 306 -2.26 18.11 4.98
CA ILE A 306 -2.60 17.20 3.86
C ILE A 306 -2.88 15.80 4.40
N VAL A 307 -2.02 15.27 5.29
CA VAL A 307 -2.17 13.94 5.89
C VAL A 307 -3.51 13.80 6.62
N ILE A 308 -3.84 14.77 7.48
CA ILE A 308 -5.09 14.74 8.27
C ILE A 308 -6.30 14.88 7.35
N LYS A 309 -6.29 15.81 6.40
CA LYS A 309 -7.42 15.99 5.47
C LYS A 309 -7.66 14.76 4.61
N PHE A 310 -6.61 14.11 4.13
CA PHE A 310 -6.71 12.90 3.32
C PHE A 310 -7.23 11.73 4.17
N LEU A 311 -6.77 11.61 5.43
CA LEU A 311 -7.32 10.64 6.37
C LEU A 311 -8.81 10.87 6.65
N ILE A 312 -9.26 12.11 6.82
CA ILE A 312 -10.69 12.42 7.00
C ILE A 312 -11.51 11.93 5.82
N ILE A 313 -11.07 12.20 4.58
CA ILE A 313 -11.75 11.74 3.36
C ILE A 313 -11.85 10.21 3.34
N THR A 314 -10.74 9.52 3.63
CA THR A 314 -10.73 8.05 3.70
C THR A 314 -11.69 7.51 4.76
N ILE A 315 -11.70 8.08 5.98
CA ILE A 315 -12.64 7.66 7.03
C ILE A 315 -14.09 7.86 6.60
N VAL A 316 -14.44 8.99 5.97
CA VAL A 316 -15.80 9.24 5.47
C VAL A 316 -16.20 8.20 4.41
N CYS A 317 -15.32 7.92 3.44
CA CYS A 317 -15.56 6.90 2.42
C CYS A 317 -15.65 5.49 3.00
N SER A 318 -14.85 5.18 4.01
CA SER A 318 -14.92 3.93 4.77
C SER A 318 -16.24 3.74 5.49
N VAL A 319 -16.71 4.78 6.21
CA VAL A 319 -18.01 4.75 6.90
C VAL A 319 -19.14 4.59 5.90
N PHE A 320 -19.12 5.32 4.79
CA PHE A 320 -20.10 5.17 3.71
C PHE A 320 -20.13 3.73 3.17
N THR A 321 -18.96 3.12 2.97
CA THR A 321 -18.83 1.75 2.47
C THR A 321 -19.38 0.71 3.44
N VAL A 322 -19.08 0.84 4.73
CA VAL A 322 -19.61 -0.06 5.77
C VAL A 322 -21.12 0.11 5.91
N ALA A 323 -21.62 1.35 5.93
CA ALA A 323 -23.06 1.63 5.97
C ALA A 323 -23.80 1.09 4.76
N PHE A 324 -23.15 1.04 3.59
CA PHE A 324 -23.73 0.44 2.37
C PHE A 324 -23.95 -1.08 2.46
N LEU A 325 -23.24 -1.78 3.36
CA LEU A 325 -23.33 -3.23 3.53
C LEU A 325 -24.27 -3.66 4.67
N LEU A 326 -24.74 -2.72 5.49
CA LEU A 326 -25.72 -2.95 6.55
C LEU A 326 -27.14 -3.03 5.96
#